data_AF-A0A5Q4FTT6-F1
#
_entry.id   AF-A0A5Q4FTT6-F1
#
_cell.length_a   1.000
_cell.length_b   1.000
_cell.length_c   1.000
_cell.angle_alpha   90.00
_cell.angle_beta   90.00
_cell.angle_gamma   90.00
#
_symmetry.space_group_name_H-M   'P 1'
#
loop_
_entity.id
_entity.type
_entity.pdbx_description
1 polymer ?
#
loop_
_entity_poly.entity_id
_entity_poly.type
_entity_poly.pdbx_seq_one_letter_code
_entity_poly.pdbx_strand_id
1 'polypeptide(L)' 'MSVSRYVLSQEAADDLREIHGYIAADDPAAASGVLEDLRTAMHRLADHPGLGHLRDDLADEALRVWTVHS' A
#
# COMPACT_ATOMS: atom_id res chain seq x y z
N MET A 1 19.37 10.98 5.68
CA MET A 1 18.06 10.71 5.03
C MET A 1 18.05 9.24 4.67
N SER A 2 17.17 8.43 5.27
CA SER A 2 17.07 7.01 4.92
C SER A 2 16.43 6.92 3.53
N VAL A 3 17.09 6.25 2.58
CA VAL A 3 16.49 5.92 1.29
C VAL A 3 15.46 4.82 1.55
N SER A 4 14.18 5.08 1.28
CA SER A 4 13.14 4.06 1.36
C SER A 4 13.51 2.89 0.46
N ARG A 5 13.40 1.65 0.96
CA ARG A 5 13.76 0.42 0.22
C ARG A 5 12.78 0.05 -0.91
N TYR A 6 11.78 0.88 -1.17
CA TYR A 6 10.79 0.69 -2.23
C TYR A 6 10.51 2.01 -2.93
N VAL A 7 9.98 1.90 -4.15
CA VAL A 7 9.44 3.03 -4.93
C VAL A 7 7.96 2.78 -5.18
N LEU A 8 7.19 3.86 -5.29
CA LEU A 8 5.81 3.82 -5.76
C LEU A 8 5.79 4.25 -7.23
N SER A 9 4.95 3.60 -8.03
CA SER A 9 4.58 4.18 -9.31
C SER A 9 3.80 5.47 -9.08
N GLN A 10 3.64 6.26 -10.14
CA GLN A 10 2.84 7.48 -10.06
C GLN A 10 1.39 7.15 -9.69
N GLU A 11 0.83 6.13 -10.33
CA GLU A 11 -0.53 5.62 -10.10
C GLU A 11 -0.73 5.18 -8.65
N ALA A 12 0.21 4.42 -8.08
CA ALA A 12 0.12 4.02 -6.68
C ALA A 12 0.16 5.22 -5.71
N ALA A 13 0.88 6.30 -6.07
CA ALA A 13 0.87 7.53 -5.28
C ALA A 13 -0.43 8.34 -5.44
N ASP A 14 -1.07 8.27 -6.61
CA ASP A 14 -2.42 8.78 -6.85
C ASP A 14 -3.46 8.01 -6.02
N ASP A 15 -3.39 6.67 -6.01
CA ASP A 15 -4.30 5.80 -5.24
C ASP A 15 -4.29 6.15 -3.74
N LEU A 16 -3.11 6.37 -3.14
CA LEU A 16 -3.02 6.80 -1.74
C LEU A 16 -3.72 8.13 -1.48
N ARG A 17 -3.65 9.08 -2.42
CA ARG A 17 -4.35 10.37 -2.32
C ARG A 17 -5.85 10.19 -2.44
N GLU A 18 -6.31 9.35 -3.36
CA GLU A 18 -7.73 9.08 -3.57
C GLU A 18 -8.36 8.37 -2.37
N ILE A 19 -7.70 7.32 -1.84
CA ILE A 19 -8.15 6.60 -0.63
C ILE A 19 -8.27 7.56 0.54
N HIS A 20 -7.24 8.37 0.80
CA HIS A 20 -7.28 9.36 1.86
C HIS A 20 -8.41 10.37 1.65
N GLY A 21 -8.54 10.93 0.44
CA GLY A 21 -9.57 11.91 0.12
C GLY A 21 -10.99 11.35 0.31
N TYR A 22 -11.23 10.10 -0.07
CA TYR A 22 -12.51 9.43 0.10
C TYR A 22 -12.88 9.27 1.57
N ILE A 23 -11.97 8.76 2.40
CA ILE A 23 -12.24 8.53 3.83
C ILE A 23 -12.32 9.85 4.59
N ALA A 24 -11.44 10.81 4.29
CA ALA A 24 -11.35 12.09 4.99
C ALA A 24 -12.58 12.99 4.78
N ALA A 25 -13.39 12.72 3.75
CA ALA A 25 -14.67 13.39 3.56
C ALA A 25 -15.66 13.10 4.70
N ASP A 26 -15.52 11.97 5.39
CA ASP A 26 -16.35 11.55 6.53
C ASP A 26 -15.56 11.59 7.85
N ASP A 27 -14.37 10.98 7.87
CA ASP A 27 -13.49 10.91 9.06
C ASP A 27 -12.00 11.11 8.68
N PRO A 28 -11.46 12.33 8.86
CA PRO A 28 -10.04 12.62 8.61
C PRO A 28 -9.07 11.82 9.49
N ALA A 29 -9.47 11.44 10.71
CA ALA A 29 -8.63 10.65 11.60
C ALA A 29 -8.54 9.21 11.11
N ALA A 30 -9.66 8.63 10.68
CA ALA A 30 -9.67 7.31 10.04
C ALA A 30 -8.83 7.30 8.74
N ALA A 31 -8.91 8.34 7.92
CA ALA A 31 -8.12 8.46 6.69
C ALA A 31 -6.60 8.44 6.99
N SER A 32 -6.20 9.15 8.04
CA SER A 32 -4.81 9.16 8.51
C SER A 32 -4.39 7.76 8.99
N GLY A 33 -5.24 7.07 9.75
CA GLY A 33 -4.99 5.71 10.23
C GLY A 33 -4.77 4.72 9.09
N VAL A 34 -5.63 4.74 8.08
CA VAL A 34 -5.52 3.85 6.91
C VAL A 34 -4.22 4.11 6.13
N LEU A 35 -3.81 5.37 5.96
CA LEU A 35 -2.53 5.67 5.31
C LEU A 35 -1.33 5.15 6.09
N GLU A 36 -1.35 5.24 7.42
CA GLU A 36 -0.27 4.72 8.27
C GLU A 36 -0.21 3.19 8.25
N ASP A 37 -1.36 2.50 8.21
CA ASP A 37 -1.41 1.05 8.06
C ASP A 37 -0.85 0.59 6.70
N LEU A 38 -1.22 1.28 5.62
CA LEU A 38 -0.66 1.05 4.28
C LEU A 38 0.86 1.27 4.26
N ARG A 39 1.36 2.38 4.84
CA ARG A 39 2.82 2.65 4.92
C ARG A 39 3.56 1.62 5.75
N THR A 40 2.98 1.18 6.86
CA THR A 40 3.55 0.14 7.72
C THR A 40 3.70 -1.17 6.95
N ALA A 41 2.68 -1.57 6.18
CA ALA A 41 2.75 -2.73 5.31
C ALA A 41 3.82 -2.57 4.22
N MET A 42 3.88 -1.43 3.54
CA MET A 42 4.90 -1.16 2.51
C MET A 42 6.34 -1.24 3.06
N HIS A 43 6.60 -0.65 4.23
CA HIS A 43 7.91 -0.75 4.88
C HIS A 43 8.27 -2.20 5.20
N ARG A 44 7.32 -2.97 5.74
CA ARG A 44 7.52 -4.39 6.05
C ARG A 44 7.84 -5.21 4.79
N LEU A 45 7.16 -4.95 3.68
CA LEU A 45 7.41 -5.61 2.41
C LEU A 45 8.75 -5.19 1.78
N ALA A 46 9.17 -3.94 1.97
CA ALA A 46 10.47 -3.49 1.51
C ALA A 46 11.63 -4.19 2.26
N ASP A 47 11.42 -4.51 3.54
CA ASP A 47 12.38 -5.27 4.35
C ASP A 47 12.31 -6.78 4.06
N HIS A 48 11.13 -7.29 3.69
CA HIS A 48 10.86 -8.71 3.45
C HIS A 48 9.98 -8.93 2.21
N PRO A 49 10.52 -8.79 0.99
CA PRO A 49 9.73 -8.75 -0.26
C PRO A 49 9.00 -10.06 -0.60
N GLY A 50 9.40 -11.18 0.02
CA GLY A 50 8.77 -12.48 -0.18
C GLY A 50 7.48 -12.72 0.62
N LEU A 51 7.08 -11.79 1.50
CA LEU A 51 5.93 -12.00 2.41
C LEU A 51 4.56 -11.91 1.73
N GLY A 52 4.45 -11.18 0.62
CA GLY A 52 3.20 -11.08 -0.13
C GLY A 52 2.80 -12.43 -0.74
N HIS A 53 1.50 -12.73 -0.70
CA HIS A 53 0.92 -13.93 -1.29
C HIS A 53 1.04 -13.88 -2.81
N LEU A 54 1.59 -14.93 -3.41
CA LEU A 54 1.74 -15.01 -4.87
C LEU A 54 0.38 -15.22 -5.54
N ARG A 55 0.08 -14.42 -6.55
CA ARG A 55 -1.12 -14.48 -7.37
C ARG A 55 -0.71 -14.42 -8.84
N ASP A 56 -0.70 -15.59 -9.48
CA ASP A 56 -0.42 -15.77 -10.90
C ASP A 56 -1.68 -15.72 -11.78
N ASP A 57 -2.84 -15.54 -11.15
CA ASP A 57 -4.16 -15.47 -11.77
C ASP A 57 -4.68 -14.03 -12.00
N LEU A 58 -3.96 -13.02 -11.52
CA LEU A 58 -4.42 -11.62 -11.54
C LEU A 58 -3.91 -10.79 -12.72
N ALA A 59 -2.79 -11.17 -13.33
CA ALA A 59 -2.15 -10.44 -14.41
C ALA A 59 -1.29 -11.39 -15.26
N ASP A 60 -0.78 -10.88 -16.40
CA ASP A 60 0.13 -11.63 -17.28
C ASP A 60 1.44 -12.05 -16.56
N GLU A 61 1.81 -11.35 -15.49
CA GLU A 61 2.92 -11.68 -14.61
C GLU A 61 2.44 -12.02 -13.19
N ALA A 62 3.18 -12.90 -12.51
CA ALA A 62 2.85 -13.28 -11.14
C ALA A 62 3.09 -12.12 -10.16
N LEU A 63 2.03 -11.66 -9.51
CA LEU A 63 2.08 -10.56 -8.57
C LEU A 63 2.17 -11.06 -7.12
N ARG A 64 2.69 -10.23 -6.23
CA ARG A 64 2.61 -10.45 -4.78
C ARG A 64 1.58 -9.49 -4.18
N VAL A 65 0.61 -10.04 -3.46
CA VAL A 65 -0.50 -9.30 -2.86
C VAL A 65 -0.40 -9.35 -1.34
N TRP A 66 -0.65 -8.22 -0.68
CA TRP A 66 -0.68 -8.11 0.78
C TRP A 66 -1.95 -7.42 1.23
N THR A 67 -2.78 -8.11 2.01
CA THR A 67 -4.02 -7.56 2.56
C THR A 67 -3.72 -6.72 3.80
N VAL A 68 -4.22 -5.48 3.84
CA VAL A 68 -4.05 -4.56 4.99
C VAL A 68 -5.32 -4.51 5.85
N HIS A 69 -6.49 -4.47 5.22
CA HIS A 69 -7.81 -4.53 5.87
C HIS A 69 -8.67 -5.62 5.22
N SER A 70 -9.57 -6.25 6.00
CA SER A 70 -10.47 -7.33 5.59
C SER A 70 -11.82 -7.22 6.29
#